data_AF-A0A1R1MBA5-F1
#
_entry.id   AF-A0A1R1MBA5-F1
#
_cell.length_a   1.000
_cell.length_b   1.000
_cell.length_c   1.000
_cell.angle_alpha   90.00
_cell.angle_beta   90.00
_cell.angle_gamma   90.00
#
_symmetry.space_group_name_H-M   'P 1'
#
loop_
_entity.id
_entity.type
_entity.pdbx_description
1 polymer ?
#
loop_
_entity_poly.entity_id
_entity_poly.type
_entity_poly.pdbx_seq_one_letter_code
_entity_poly.pdbx_strand_id
1 'polypeptide(L)'
;MTTVPLLRPGRPFRAEELTIMTRDGVLRRVIRDVHVAVGMPETLALRALALDALLDPVYRRRALVCRATAAWLHVGGPPPPVLDVLLDARRRARRAPPGMTVHETVCAGIDAAVIAGVLTTSLPQTVLDLAQYGRAEDLAALQATVRALTPDGRVQVRERLAALPRRPGRTVAQGRLDVLLPA
;
A
#
# COMPACT_ATOMS: atom_id res chain seq x y z
N MET A 1 1.96 6.33 -24.46
CA MET A 1 1.52 6.06 -23.08
C MET A 1 0.06 6.47 -22.98
N THR A 2 -0.85 5.53 -22.78
CA THR A 2 -2.28 5.85 -22.59
C THR A 2 -2.46 6.48 -21.22
N THR A 3 -2.79 7.76 -21.17
CA THR A 3 -3.13 8.44 -19.92
C THR A 3 -4.35 7.74 -19.32
N VAL A 4 -4.22 7.20 -18.11
CA VAL A 4 -5.36 6.66 -17.35
C VAL A 4 -6.13 7.87 -16.78
N PRO A 5 -7.35 8.17 -17.25
CA PRO A 5 -8.12 9.29 -16.73
C PRO A 5 -8.67 8.91 -15.35
N LEU A 6 -8.00 9.39 -14.30
CA LEU A 6 -8.51 9.33 -12.94
C LEU A 6 -9.49 10.48 -12.72
N LEU A 7 -10.64 10.19 -12.12
CA LEU A 7 -11.67 11.17 -11.79
C LEU A 7 -11.74 11.37 -10.28
N ARG A 8 -11.77 12.62 -9.85
CA ARG A 8 -11.94 13.04 -8.45
C ARG A 8 -12.96 14.18 -8.37
N PRO A 9 -13.62 14.38 -7.21
CA PRO A 9 -14.51 15.50 -7.01
C PRO A 9 -13.83 16.83 -7.36
N GLY A 10 -14.55 17.68 -8.06
CA GLY A 10 -14.04 18.96 -8.55
C GLY A 10 -14.44 19.19 -10.00
N ARG A 11 -13.47 19.45 -10.86
CA ARG A 11 -13.71 19.56 -12.31
C ARG A 11 -13.24 18.28 -13.00
N PRO A 12 -14.03 17.70 -13.93
CA PRO A 12 -15.33 18.20 -14.42
C PRO A 12 -16.55 17.81 -13.56
N PHE A 13 -16.43 16.88 -12.62
CA PHE A 13 -17.57 16.32 -11.87
C PHE A 13 -17.49 16.59 -10.36
N ARG A 14 -18.63 16.91 -9.75
CA ARG A 14 -18.83 17.02 -8.30
C ARG A 14 -18.85 15.64 -7.63
N ALA A 15 -18.75 15.62 -6.30
CA ALA A 15 -18.74 14.39 -5.52
C ALA A 15 -20.04 13.58 -5.68
N GLU A 16 -21.18 14.28 -5.76
CA GLU A 16 -22.50 13.68 -5.93
C GLU A 16 -22.63 13.03 -7.31
N GLU A 17 -22.14 13.71 -8.36
CA GLU A 17 -22.15 13.19 -9.73
C GLU A 17 -21.30 11.93 -9.83
N LEU A 18 -20.09 11.91 -9.26
CA LEU A 18 -19.25 10.71 -9.23
C LEU A 18 -19.91 9.56 -8.45
N THR A 19 -20.63 9.88 -7.39
CA THR A 19 -21.39 8.89 -6.60
C THR A 19 -22.52 8.27 -7.43
N ILE A 20 -23.29 9.10 -8.13
CA ILE A 20 -24.37 8.66 -9.04
C ILE A 20 -23.77 7.80 -10.17
N MET A 21 -22.74 8.29 -10.85
CA MET A 21 -22.09 7.55 -11.94
C MET A 21 -21.48 6.21 -11.47
N THR A 22 -20.99 6.14 -10.23
CA THR A 22 -20.51 4.87 -9.65
C THR A 22 -21.66 3.92 -9.37
N ARG A 23 -22.77 4.44 -8.82
CA ARG A 23 -24.00 3.66 -8.57
C ARG A 23 -24.61 3.12 -9.86
N ASP A 24 -24.59 3.92 -10.93
CA ASP A 24 -25.13 3.57 -12.24
C ASP A 24 -24.20 2.66 -13.05
N GLY A 25 -23.04 2.28 -12.50
CA GLY A 25 -22.11 1.35 -13.14
C GLY A 25 -21.27 1.97 -14.27
N VAL A 26 -21.23 3.30 -14.38
CA VAL A 26 -20.38 4.02 -15.34
C VAL A 26 -18.95 4.11 -14.83
N LEU A 27 -18.79 4.33 -13.53
CA LEU A 27 -17.50 4.40 -12.85
C LEU A 27 -17.35 3.27 -11.83
N ARG A 28 -16.10 2.92 -11.53
CA ARG A 28 -15.77 2.21 -10.30
C ARG A 28 -14.87 3.06 -9.43
N ARG A 29 -15.06 2.93 -8.12
CA ARG A 29 -14.14 3.50 -7.13
C ARG A 29 -12.87 2.65 -7.05
N VAL A 30 -11.72 3.29 -7.21
CA VAL A 30 -10.41 2.65 -7.05
C VAL A 30 -9.98 2.71 -5.58
N ILE A 31 -9.97 3.92 -5.03
CA ILE A 31 -9.64 4.19 -3.63
C ILE A 31 -10.22 5.56 -3.24
N ARG A 32 -10.94 5.62 -2.12
CA ARG A 32 -11.57 6.86 -1.63
C ARG A 32 -12.35 7.62 -2.71
N ASP A 33 -12.05 8.88 -2.93
CA ASP A 33 -12.74 9.72 -3.91
C ASP A 33 -12.16 9.59 -5.33
N VAL A 34 -11.25 8.64 -5.56
CA VAL A 34 -10.64 8.38 -6.87
C VAL A 34 -11.40 7.29 -7.62
N HIS A 35 -11.85 7.64 -8.81
CA HIS A 35 -12.68 6.81 -9.67
C HIS A 35 -12.06 6.64 -11.05
N VAL A 36 -12.45 5.57 -11.74
CA VAL A 36 -12.11 5.30 -13.15
C VAL A 36 -13.33 4.76 -13.88
N ALA A 37 -13.34 4.88 -15.20
CA ALA A 37 -14.37 4.26 -16.03
C ALA A 37 -14.39 2.73 -15.83
N VAL A 38 -15.59 2.15 -15.79
CA VAL A 38 -15.75 0.69 -15.83
C VAL A 38 -15.18 0.17 -17.15
N GLY A 39 -14.44 -0.95 -17.09
CA GLY A 39 -13.70 -1.51 -18.22
C GLY A 39 -12.21 -1.14 -18.24
N MET A 40 -11.76 -0.17 -17.45
CA MET A 40 -10.33 0.07 -17.26
C MET A 40 -9.67 -1.11 -16.52
N PRO A 41 -8.57 -1.70 -17.05
CA PRO A 41 -7.90 -2.81 -16.41
C PRO A 41 -7.30 -2.37 -15.08
N GLU A 42 -7.50 -3.17 -14.03
CA GLU A 42 -6.83 -2.93 -12.77
C GLU A 42 -5.34 -3.32 -12.87
N THR A 43 -4.47 -2.31 -12.86
CA THR A 43 -3.03 -2.50 -12.96
C THR A 43 -2.31 -1.88 -11.75
N LEU A 44 -1.07 -2.32 -11.52
CA LEU A 44 -0.16 -1.69 -10.56
C LEU A 44 -0.03 -0.18 -10.78
N ALA A 45 0.13 0.22 -12.05
CA ALA A 45 0.26 1.62 -12.42
C ALA A 45 -1.01 2.42 -12.11
N LEU A 46 -2.20 1.86 -12.39
CA LEU A 46 -3.47 2.51 -12.07
C LEU A 46 -3.64 2.73 -10.56
N ARG A 47 -3.31 1.72 -9.74
CA ARG A 47 -3.37 1.84 -8.27
C ARG A 47 -2.36 2.86 -7.74
N ALA A 48 -1.13 2.86 -8.28
CA ALA A 48 -0.11 3.85 -7.93
C ALA A 48 -0.56 5.27 -8.27
N LEU A 49 -1.06 5.51 -9.48
CA LEU A 49 -1.56 6.82 -9.89
C LEU A 49 -2.75 7.27 -9.03
N ALA A 50 -3.66 6.34 -8.70
CA ALA A 50 -4.79 6.65 -7.83
C ALA A 50 -4.35 7.01 -6.41
N LEU A 51 -3.33 6.32 -5.89
CA LEU A 51 -2.73 6.66 -4.60
C LEU A 51 -2.01 8.00 -4.65
N ASP A 52 -1.22 8.26 -5.69
CA ASP A 52 -0.51 9.52 -5.89
C ASP A 52 -1.46 10.72 -5.91
N ALA A 53 -2.63 10.57 -6.54
CA ALA A 53 -3.67 11.60 -6.58
C ALA A 53 -4.22 11.95 -5.19
N LEU A 54 -4.11 11.05 -4.20
CA LEU A 54 -4.54 11.27 -2.82
C LEU A 54 -3.46 11.88 -1.93
N LEU A 55 -2.19 11.78 -2.32
CA LEU A 55 -1.08 12.29 -1.52
C LEU A 55 -0.95 13.82 -1.66
N ASP A 56 -0.87 14.50 -0.52
CA ASP A 56 -0.46 15.90 -0.48
C ASP A 56 0.97 16.04 -1.06
N PRO A 57 1.30 17.15 -1.77
CA PRO A 57 2.62 17.34 -2.39
C PRO A 57 3.82 17.12 -1.45
N VAL A 58 3.68 17.43 -0.16
CA VAL A 58 4.74 17.21 0.84
C VAL A 58 5.01 15.72 1.05
N TYR A 59 3.95 14.90 1.08
CA TYR A 59 4.05 13.46 1.28
C TYR A 59 4.48 12.75 0.00
N ARG A 60 3.99 13.18 -1.17
CA ARG A 60 4.37 12.59 -2.47
C ARG A 60 5.88 12.44 -2.67
N ARG A 61 6.68 13.38 -2.15
CA ARG A 61 8.15 13.38 -2.31
C ARG A 61 8.93 12.73 -1.16
N ARG A 62 8.28 12.46 -0.03
CA ARG A 62 8.96 12.12 1.23
C ARG A 62 8.48 10.81 1.84
N ALA A 63 7.27 10.39 1.49
CA ALA A 63 6.60 9.24 2.04
C ALA A 63 6.95 7.97 1.29
N LEU A 64 7.22 6.91 2.05
CA LEU A 64 7.32 5.55 1.56
C LEU A 64 6.01 4.83 1.93
N VAL A 65 5.22 4.45 0.93
CA VAL A 65 3.99 3.68 1.14
C VAL A 65 4.32 2.31 1.74
N CYS A 66 3.58 1.85 2.75
CA CYS A 66 3.90 0.61 3.46
C CYS A 66 2.65 -0.17 3.88
N ARG A 67 2.85 -1.33 4.53
CA ARG A 67 1.82 -2.17 5.16
C ARG A 67 0.60 -2.43 4.25
N ALA A 68 -0.62 -2.24 4.76
CA ALA A 68 -1.85 -2.55 4.04
C ALA A 68 -1.99 -1.74 2.74
N THR A 69 -1.46 -0.51 2.72
CA THR A 69 -1.48 0.33 1.51
C THR A 69 -0.49 -0.16 0.47
N ALA A 70 0.72 -0.54 0.86
CA ALA A 70 1.68 -1.19 -0.05
C ALA A 70 1.17 -2.54 -0.54
N ALA A 71 0.53 -3.32 0.33
CA ALA A 71 -0.08 -4.60 -0.05
C ALA A 71 -1.16 -4.41 -1.11
N TRP A 72 -2.12 -3.52 -0.88
CA TRP A 72 -3.13 -3.18 -1.88
C TRP A 72 -2.49 -2.67 -3.18
N LEU A 73 -1.44 -1.85 -3.09
CA LEU A 73 -0.72 -1.40 -4.26
C LEU A 73 -0.15 -2.58 -5.07
N HIS A 74 0.54 -3.52 -4.42
CA HIS A 74 1.17 -4.68 -5.06
C HIS A 74 0.17 -5.71 -5.60
N VAL A 75 -0.83 -6.10 -4.81
CA VAL A 75 -1.68 -7.26 -5.12
C VAL A 75 -3.14 -6.93 -5.39
N GLY A 76 -3.55 -5.67 -5.22
CA GLY A 76 -4.93 -5.24 -5.43
C GLY A 76 -5.88 -5.69 -4.32
N GLY A 77 -7.16 -5.85 -4.67
CA GLY A 77 -8.23 -6.18 -3.72
C GLY A 77 -8.86 -4.94 -3.10
N PRO A 78 -9.63 -5.10 -2.00
CA PRO A 78 -10.27 -3.98 -1.32
C PRO A 78 -9.23 -2.95 -0.83
N PRO A 79 -9.36 -1.66 -1.18
CA PRO A 79 -8.43 -0.64 -0.70
C PRO A 79 -8.57 -0.45 0.81
N PRO A 80 -7.47 -0.21 1.55
CA PRO A 80 -7.54 0.04 2.98
C PRO A 80 -8.25 1.38 3.26
N PRO A 81 -9.05 1.48 4.34
CA PRO A 81 -9.76 2.71 4.68
C PRO A 81 -8.81 3.83 5.11
N VAL A 82 -7.68 3.46 5.73
CA VAL A 82 -6.61 4.37 6.18
C VAL A 82 -5.34 4.05 5.40
N LEU A 83 -4.65 5.09 4.93
CA LEU A 83 -3.42 4.94 4.15
C LEU A 83 -2.22 4.91 5.09
N ASP A 84 -1.39 3.88 4.99
CA ASP A 84 -0.16 3.73 5.74
C ASP A 84 1.03 4.29 4.95
N VAL A 85 1.73 5.24 5.56
CA VAL A 85 2.98 5.76 5.01
C VAL A 85 4.07 5.83 6.08
N LEU A 86 5.31 5.62 5.66
CA LEU A 86 6.51 5.85 6.46
C LEU A 86 7.12 7.18 6.09
N LEU A 87 7.51 7.95 7.10
CA LEU A 87 8.43 9.07 6.97
C LEU A 87 9.71 8.78 7.70
N ASP A 88 10.82 9.23 7.13
CA ASP A 88 12.09 9.20 7.83
C ASP A 88 11.99 10.06 9.09
N ALA A 89 12.35 9.51 10.25
CA ALA A 89 12.28 10.19 11.54
C ALA A 89 13.12 11.50 11.57
N ARG A 90 14.12 11.64 10.70
CA ARG A 90 14.92 12.87 10.52
C ARG A 90 14.13 13.97 9.79
N ARG A 91 12.94 13.64 9.28
CA ARG A 91 12.08 14.44 8.40
C ARG A 91 10.65 14.50 8.95
N ARG A 92 10.51 14.68 10.28
CA ARG A 92 9.23 14.76 11.01
C ARG A 92 8.10 15.45 10.25
N ALA A 93 6.93 14.82 10.26
CA ALA A 93 5.71 15.48 9.82
C ALA A 93 5.20 16.43 10.91
N ARG A 94 4.62 17.56 10.50
CA ARG A 94 3.93 18.46 11.45
C ARG A 94 2.56 17.88 11.87
N ARG A 95 1.90 17.11 10.99
CA ARG A 95 0.62 16.43 11.25
C ARG A 95 0.31 15.40 10.16
N ALA A 96 -0.25 14.25 10.53
CA ALA A 96 -0.77 13.27 9.58
C ALA A 96 -2.00 13.83 8.83
N PRO A 97 -2.06 13.75 7.49
CA PRO A 97 -3.25 14.14 6.73
C PRO A 97 -4.47 13.29 7.11
N PRO A 98 -5.70 13.81 6.95
CA PRO A 98 -6.91 13.03 7.17
C PRO A 98 -6.91 11.69 6.42
N GLY A 99 -7.26 10.62 7.13
CA GLY A 99 -7.25 9.27 6.61
C GLY A 99 -5.85 8.67 6.41
N MET A 100 -4.77 9.32 6.82
CA MET A 100 -3.44 8.73 6.72
C MET A 100 -2.89 8.43 8.10
N THR A 101 -2.27 7.27 8.25
CA THR A 101 -1.40 6.96 9.37
C THR A 101 0.05 7.15 8.93
N VAL A 102 0.72 8.07 9.60
CA VAL A 102 2.13 8.38 9.35
C VAL A 102 2.96 7.68 10.42
N HIS A 103 3.78 6.73 9.98
CA HIS A 103 4.72 6.00 10.82
C HIS A 103 6.09 6.67 10.70
N GLU A 104 6.66 7.10 11.82
CA GLU A 104 8.01 7.68 11.82
C GLU A 104 9.03 6.62 12.21
N THR A 105 9.96 6.31 11.30
CA THR A 105 11.05 5.37 11.55
C THR A 105 12.30 5.80 10.79
N VAL A 106 13.45 5.21 11.12
CA VAL A 106 14.64 5.34 10.27
C VAL A 106 14.41 4.51 9.01
N CYS A 107 14.32 5.17 7.84
CA CYS A 107 14.04 4.48 6.57
C CYS A 107 15.27 3.79 5.98
N ALA A 108 16.47 4.06 6.51
CA ALA A 108 17.69 3.42 6.04
C ALA A 108 17.62 1.90 6.20
N GLY A 109 17.89 1.16 5.11
CA GLY A 109 17.83 -0.30 5.09
C GLY A 109 16.44 -0.90 4.88
N ILE A 110 15.40 -0.08 4.70
CA ILE A 110 14.10 -0.55 4.23
C ILE A 110 14.20 -0.83 2.74
N ASP A 111 13.85 -2.05 2.34
CA ASP A 111 13.82 -2.44 0.94
C ASP A 111 12.59 -1.83 0.26
N ALA A 112 12.84 -1.02 -0.77
CA ALA A 112 11.85 -0.16 -1.40
C ALA A 112 11.80 -0.38 -2.91
N ALA A 113 10.64 -0.09 -3.49
CA ALA A 113 10.36 -0.12 -4.91
C ALA A 113 9.68 1.19 -5.35
N VAL A 114 9.72 1.46 -6.65
CA VAL A 114 8.99 2.58 -7.25
C VAL A 114 7.99 2.02 -8.25
N ILE A 115 6.71 2.35 -8.07
CA ILE A 115 5.62 1.93 -8.97
C ILE A 115 4.94 3.18 -9.51
N ALA A 116 5.07 3.42 -10.82
CA ALA A 116 4.54 4.62 -11.49
C ALA A 116 4.81 5.94 -10.74
N GLY A 117 6.04 6.10 -10.22
CA GLY A 117 6.48 7.30 -9.48
C GLY A 117 6.17 7.30 -7.98
N VAL A 118 5.38 6.35 -7.48
CA VAL A 118 5.10 6.19 -6.05
C VAL A 118 6.18 5.33 -5.39
N LEU A 119 6.82 5.86 -4.36
CA LEU A 119 7.78 5.14 -3.53
C LEU A 119 7.02 4.26 -2.53
N THR A 120 7.27 2.95 -2.55
CA THR A 120 6.59 1.95 -1.70
C THR A 120 7.60 0.93 -1.17
N THR A 121 7.28 0.23 -0.09
CA THR A 121 8.07 -0.94 0.33
C THR A 121 8.03 -2.01 -0.77
N SER A 122 9.13 -2.75 -0.94
CA SER A 122 9.16 -3.89 -1.86
C SER A 122 8.14 -4.95 -1.43
N LEU A 123 7.77 -5.88 -2.32
CA LEU A 123 6.80 -6.92 -1.97
C LEU A 123 7.29 -7.80 -0.79
N PRO A 124 8.56 -8.27 -0.75
CA PRO A 124 9.13 -8.94 0.42
C PRO A 124 9.10 -8.09 1.70
N GLN A 125 9.45 -6.80 1.61
CA GLN A 125 9.36 -5.88 2.75
C GLN A 125 7.92 -5.72 3.24
N THR A 126 6.96 -5.61 2.32
CA THR A 126 5.53 -5.47 2.66
C THR A 126 5.03 -6.66 3.46
N VAL A 127 5.45 -7.88 3.08
CA VAL A 127 5.14 -9.11 3.83
C VAL A 127 5.70 -9.03 5.26
N LEU A 128 6.96 -8.61 5.41
CA LEU A 128 7.57 -8.42 6.73
C LEU A 128 6.88 -7.34 7.58
N ASP A 129 6.47 -6.23 6.96
CA ASP A 129 5.77 -5.15 7.64
C ASP A 129 4.40 -5.61 8.16
N LEU A 130 3.65 -6.33 7.33
CA LEU A 130 2.34 -6.89 7.69
C LEU A 130 2.47 -8.00 8.73
N ALA A 131 3.48 -8.86 8.62
CA ALA A 131 3.71 -9.91 9.60
C ALA A 131 4.05 -9.32 10.99
N GLN A 132 4.88 -8.28 11.05
CA GLN A 132 5.32 -7.65 12.30
C GLN A 132 4.30 -6.68 12.91
N TYR A 133 3.63 -5.88 12.08
CA TYR A 133 2.85 -4.73 12.52
C TYR A 133 1.40 -4.74 12.02
N GLY A 134 1.02 -5.71 11.18
CA GLY A 134 -0.33 -5.84 10.66
C GLY A 134 -1.32 -6.23 11.76
N ARG A 135 -2.53 -5.67 11.64
CA ARG A 135 -3.66 -5.91 12.52
C ARG A 135 -4.44 -7.15 12.05
N ALA A 136 -5.45 -7.56 12.81
CA ALA A 136 -6.22 -8.77 12.48
C ALA A 136 -6.91 -8.66 11.11
N GLU A 137 -7.43 -7.47 10.79
CA GLU A 137 -8.05 -7.17 9.49
C GLU A 137 -7.07 -7.21 8.31
N ASP A 138 -5.77 -7.11 8.56
CA ASP A 138 -4.74 -7.12 7.50
C ASP A 138 -4.33 -8.54 7.10
N LEU A 139 -4.91 -9.59 7.73
CA LEU A 139 -4.56 -10.99 7.45
C LEU A 139 -4.78 -11.37 5.99
N ALA A 140 -5.88 -10.95 5.38
CA ALA A 140 -6.16 -11.25 3.97
C ALA A 140 -5.13 -10.58 3.04
N ALA A 141 -4.68 -9.37 3.37
CA ALA A 141 -3.64 -8.66 2.62
C ALA A 141 -2.27 -9.35 2.79
N LEU A 142 -1.95 -9.83 3.99
CA LEU A 142 -0.73 -10.61 4.25
C LEU A 142 -0.74 -11.91 3.44
N GLN A 143 -1.84 -12.64 3.44
CA GLN A 143 -1.96 -13.88 2.67
C GLN A 143 -1.82 -13.62 1.16
N ALA A 144 -2.45 -12.56 0.64
CA ALA A 144 -2.36 -12.21 -0.78
C ALA A 144 -0.95 -11.78 -1.20
N THR A 145 -0.27 -10.99 -0.37
CA THR A 145 1.12 -10.57 -0.63
C THR A 145 2.11 -11.74 -0.56
N VAL A 146 1.93 -12.67 0.39
CA VAL A 146 2.72 -13.92 0.45
C VAL A 146 2.51 -14.78 -0.81
N ARG A 147 1.27 -14.94 -1.28
CA ARG A 147 0.98 -15.69 -2.51
C ARG A 147 1.63 -15.06 -3.74
N ALA A 148 1.76 -13.74 -3.78
CA ALA A 148 2.38 -13.01 -4.88
C ALA A 148 3.92 -13.05 -4.87
N LEU A 149 4.57 -13.55 -3.81
CA LEU A 149 6.02 -13.66 -3.76
C LEU A 149 6.53 -14.70 -4.77
N THR A 150 7.60 -14.33 -5.49
CA THR A 150 8.45 -15.26 -6.23
C THR A 150 9.21 -16.20 -5.27
N PRO A 151 9.76 -17.34 -5.74
CA PRO A 151 10.62 -18.19 -4.92
C PRO A 151 11.75 -17.42 -4.22
N ASP A 152 12.46 -16.56 -4.95
CA ASP A 152 13.53 -15.71 -4.41
C ASP A 152 13.00 -14.73 -3.36
N GLY A 153 11.81 -14.15 -3.60
CA GLY A 153 11.16 -13.27 -2.63
C GLY A 153 10.82 -13.98 -1.32
N ARG A 154 10.48 -15.28 -1.35
CA ARG A 154 10.24 -16.09 -0.15
C ARG A 154 11.53 -16.35 0.62
N VAL A 155 12.63 -16.64 -0.08
CA VAL A 155 13.97 -16.78 0.52
C VAL A 155 14.36 -15.47 1.20
N GLN A 156 14.23 -14.35 0.50
CA GLN A 156 14.54 -13.02 1.04
C GLN A 156 13.72 -12.70 2.31
N VAL A 157 12.42 -13.01 2.34
CA VAL A 157 11.60 -12.82 3.55
C VAL A 157 12.14 -13.63 4.72
N ARG A 158 12.51 -14.90 4.50
CA ARG A 158 13.05 -15.79 5.56
C ARG A 158 14.38 -15.31 6.10
N GLU A 159 15.32 -14.98 5.21
CA GLU A 159 16.65 -14.47 5.60
C GLU A 159 16.54 -13.19 6.43
N ARG A 160 15.67 -12.27 5.98
CA ARG A 160 15.46 -11.00 6.68
C ARG A 160 14.77 -11.20 8.02
N LEU A 161 13.75 -12.07 8.10
CA LEU A 161 13.12 -12.43 9.36
C LEU A 161 14.13 -13.03 10.35
N ALA A 162 15.04 -13.88 9.86
CA ALA A 162 16.09 -14.48 10.68
C ALA A 162 17.09 -13.44 11.20
N ALA A 163 17.39 -12.40 10.40
CA ALA A 163 18.29 -11.31 10.75
C ALA A 163 17.67 -10.23 11.68
N LEU A 164 16.34 -10.18 11.85
CA LEU A 164 15.69 -9.18 12.70
C LEU A 164 16.13 -9.33 14.18
N PRO A 165 16.37 -8.25 14.94
CA PRO A 165 16.62 -8.37 16.38
C PRO A 165 15.48 -9.09 17.12
N ARG A 166 15.79 -9.83 18.19
CA ARG A 166 14.78 -10.46 19.04
C ARG A 166 13.95 -9.39 19.75
N ARG A 167 12.73 -9.14 19.25
CA ARG A 167 11.72 -8.23 19.80
C ARG A 167 10.34 -8.85 19.64
N PRO A 168 9.32 -8.44 20.42
CA PRO A 168 7.98 -9.03 20.36
C PRO A 168 7.40 -9.14 18.94
N GLY A 169 7.60 -8.11 18.10
CA GLY A 169 7.13 -8.12 16.70
C GLY A 169 7.76 -9.21 15.83
N ARG A 170 8.99 -9.65 16.12
CA ARG A 170 9.65 -10.76 15.41
C ARG A 170 8.94 -12.09 15.69
N THR A 171 8.63 -12.38 16.95
CA THR A 171 7.97 -13.64 17.35
C THR A 171 6.58 -13.76 16.72
N VAL A 172 5.82 -12.66 16.71
CA VAL A 172 4.51 -12.60 16.05
C VAL A 172 4.64 -12.80 14.54
N ALA A 173 5.59 -12.10 13.91
CA ALA A 173 5.85 -12.25 12.48
C ALA A 173 6.25 -13.68 12.12
N GLN A 174 7.10 -14.31 12.93
CA GLN A 174 7.52 -15.68 12.74
C GLN A 174 6.35 -16.65 12.80
N GLY A 175 5.53 -16.60 13.87
CA GLY A 175 4.36 -17.49 13.97
C GLY A 175 3.36 -17.30 12.81
N ARG A 176 3.17 -16.07 12.31
CA ARG A 176 2.32 -15.81 11.13
C ARG A 176 2.94 -16.36 9.84
N LEU A 177 4.25 -16.20 9.65
CA LEU A 177 4.92 -16.60 8.42
C LEU A 177 5.20 -18.11 8.36
N ASP A 178 5.38 -18.79 9.48
CA ASP A 178 5.53 -20.25 9.52
C ASP A 178 4.29 -20.96 8.97
N VAL A 179 3.09 -20.37 9.18
CA VAL A 179 1.82 -20.88 8.62
C VAL A 179 1.71 -20.60 7.12
N LEU A 180 2.20 -19.46 6.65
CA LEU A 180 1.97 -18.99 5.27
C LEU A 180 3.09 -19.34 4.29
N LEU A 181 4.29 -19.60 4.81
CA LEU A 181 5.49 -20.00 4.08
C LEU A 181 6.03 -21.31 4.68
N PRO A 182 5.29 -22.42 4.58
CA PRO A 182 5.78 -23.70 5.05
C PRO A 182 7.09 -24.07 4.34
N ALA A 183 7.93 -24.85 5.03
CA ALA A 183 9.26 -25.24 4.58
C ALA A 183 9.26 -25.79 3.15
#